data_AF-A0AAD0TQK0-F1
#
_entry.id   AF-A0AAD0TQK0-F1
#
_cell.length_a   1.000
_cell.length_b   1.000
_cell.length_c   1.000
_cell.angle_alpha   90.00
_cell.angle_beta   90.00
_cell.angle_gamma   90.00
#
_symmetry.space_group_name_H-M   'P 1'
#
loop_
_entity.id
_entity.type
_entity.pdbx_description
1 polymer ?
#
loop_
_entity_poly.entity_id
_entity_poly.type
_entity_poly.pdbx_seq_one_letter_code
_entity_poly.pdbx_strand_id
1 'polypeptide(L)'
;MQQLTPLATYSALSHYWTIITHEGLSGLVTIKQPLTAILNDCLAAHVTILCETASMFLLIIHDHRQKIAIPGHIYPGTTQSYHISLDGWPVDNSTALLTIIQKYR
;
A
#
# COMPACT_ATOMS: atom_id res chain seq x y z
N MET A 1 15.86 -19.18 8.91
CA MET A 1 15.33 -18.35 10.01
C MET A 1 14.48 -17.27 9.38
N GLN A 2 13.15 -17.30 9.55
CA GLN A 2 12.28 -16.20 9.11
C GLN A 2 12.52 -15.04 10.08
N GLN A 3 13.07 -13.95 9.54
CA GLN A 3 13.31 -12.72 10.29
C GLN A 3 11.93 -12.12 10.59
N LEU A 4 11.53 -12.14 11.87
CA LEU A 4 10.29 -11.49 12.33
C LEU A 4 10.36 -10.02 11.93
N THR A 5 9.49 -9.59 11.02
CA THR A 5 9.39 -8.18 10.63
C THR A 5 9.13 -7.37 11.90
N PRO A 6 9.94 -6.35 12.24
CA PRO A 6 9.85 -5.66 13.52
C PRO A 6 8.47 -5.04 13.73
N LEU A 7 7.96 -5.11 14.96
CA LEU A 7 6.69 -4.48 15.36
C LEU A 7 6.62 -2.98 14.99
N ALA A 8 7.77 -2.30 15.00
CA ALA A 8 7.93 -0.91 14.59
C ALA A 8 7.63 -0.67 13.10
N THR A 9 7.99 -1.61 12.23
CA THR A 9 7.69 -1.54 10.79
C THR A 9 6.19 -1.58 10.54
N TYR A 10 5.47 -2.42 11.29
CA TYR A 10 4.00 -2.49 11.21
C TYR A 10 3.31 -1.23 11.77
N SER A 11 3.86 -0.58 12.80
CA SER A 11 3.29 0.66 13.32
C SER A 11 3.45 1.82 12.34
N ALA A 12 4.62 1.94 11.71
CA ALA A 12 4.89 2.96 10.70
C ALA A 12 4.05 2.73 9.43
N LEU A 13 3.88 1.46 8.99
CA LEU A 13 2.96 1.13 7.90
C LEU A 13 1.53 1.57 8.21
N SER A 14 1.05 1.30 9.43
CA SER A 14 -0.31 1.67 9.87
C SER A 14 -0.49 3.19 9.91
N HIS A 15 0.52 3.93 10.38
CA HIS A 15 0.51 5.38 10.36
C HIS A 15 0.44 5.95 8.94
N TYR A 16 1.30 5.48 8.03
CA TYR A 16 1.28 5.94 6.63
C TYR A 16 -0.01 5.58 5.91
N TRP A 17 -0.56 4.41 6.19
CA TRP A 17 -1.84 4.03 5.59
C TRP A 17 -3.00 4.91 6.08
N THR A 18 -2.96 5.31 7.35
CA THR A 18 -3.92 6.25 7.93
C THR A 18 -3.87 7.61 7.22
N ILE A 19 -2.69 8.08 6.81
CA ILE A 19 -2.55 9.32 6.03
C ILE A 19 -3.30 9.19 4.69
N ILE A 20 -3.18 8.05 3.99
CA ILE A 20 -3.89 7.83 2.73
C ILE A 20 -5.41 7.78 2.95
N THR A 21 -5.89 7.14 4.01
CA THR A 21 -7.34 7.06 4.27
C THR A 21 -7.95 8.40 4.72
N HIS A 22 -7.15 9.37 5.14
CA HIS A 22 -7.63 10.72 5.51
C HIS A 22 -7.43 11.73 4.37
N GLU A 23 -6.32 11.66 3.66
CA GLU A 23 -5.93 12.66 2.66
C GLU A 23 -6.06 12.16 1.22
N GLY A 24 -6.33 10.87 1.01
CA GLY A 24 -6.51 10.29 -0.30
C GLY A 24 -5.23 10.26 -1.11
N LEU A 25 -5.33 10.58 -2.42
CA LEU A 25 -4.19 10.53 -3.32
C LEU A 25 -3.11 11.56 -2.96
N SER A 26 -3.48 12.76 -2.46
CA SER A 26 -2.47 13.73 -2.00
C SER A 26 -1.68 13.19 -0.82
N GLY A 27 -2.35 12.48 0.10
CA GLY A 27 -1.70 11.73 1.17
C GLY A 27 -0.69 10.74 0.61
N LEU A 28 -1.12 9.88 -0.32
CA LEU A 28 -0.26 8.90 -0.97
C LEU A 28 0.97 9.53 -1.63
N VAL A 29 0.80 10.64 -2.35
CA VAL A 29 1.92 11.35 -3.01
C VAL A 29 2.94 11.83 -1.97
N THR A 30 2.48 12.40 -0.86
CA THR A 30 3.32 12.90 0.23
C THR A 30 4.15 11.79 0.88
N ILE A 31 3.54 10.63 1.13
CA ILE A 31 4.17 9.51 1.85
C ILE A 31 4.72 8.41 0.92
N LYS A 32 4.68 8.61 -0.39
CA LYS A 32 5.04 7.59 -1.39
C LYS A 32 6.41 6.97 -1.15
N GLN A 33 7.42 7.80 -0.93
CA GLN A 33 8.80 7.35 -0.73
C GLN A 33 8.96 6.55 0.58
N PRO A 34 8.59 7.06 1.76
CA PRO A 34 8.73 6.28 2.99
C PRO A 34 7.82 5.04 3.02
N LEU A 35 6.63 5.09 2.42
CA LEU A 35 5.76 3.92 2.27
C LEU A 35 6.41 2.83 1.40
N THR A 36 7.02 3.21 0.27
CA THR A 36 7.71 2.27 -0.62
C THR A 36 8.85 1.57 0.12
N ALA A 37 9.63 2.30 0.91
CA ALA A 37 10.70 1.71 1.71
C ALA A 37 10.17 0.68 2.72
N ILE A 38 9.11 1.01 3.46
CA ILE A 38 8.48 0.07 4.40
C ILE A 38 7.94 -1.17 3.69
N LEU A 39 7.29 -1.01 2.54
CA LEU A 39 6.75 -2.14 1.79
C LEU A 39 7.87 -3.02 1.22
N ASN A 40 9.00 -2.43 0.80
CA ASN A 40 10.17 -3.19 0.38
C ASN A 40 10.65 -4.13 1.49
N ASP A 41 10.77 -3.59 2.70
CA ASP A 41 11.25 -4.34 3.87
C ASP A 41 10.22 -5.39 4.31
N CYS A 42 8.94 -5.01 4.41
CA CYS A 42 7.85 -5.91 4.79
C CYS A 42 7.70 -7.09 3.84
N LEU A 43 7.88 -6.86 2.54
CA LEU A 43 7.67 -7.89 1.53
C LEU A 43 8.97 -8.61 1.14
N ALA A 44 10.14 -8.11 1.54
CA ALA A 44 11.42 -8.58 1.00
C ALA A 44 11.39 -8.61 -0.55
N ALA A 45 10.82 -7.56 -1.16
CA ALA A 45 10.61 -7.41 -2.59
C ALA A 45 10.86 -5.96 -3.01
N HIS A 46 11.13 -5.72 -4.29
CA HIS A 46 11.20 -4.37 -4.83
C HIS A 46 9.81 -3.86 -5.17
N VAL A 47 9.37 -2.84 -4.45
CA VAL A 47 8.06 -2.19 -4.60
C VAL A 47 8.23 -0.87 -5.33
N THR A 48 7.28 -0.57 -6.21
CA THR A 48 7.16 0.73 -6.87
C THR A 48 5.70 1.14 -6.82
N ILE A 49 5.43 2.38 -6.44
CA ILE A 49 4.09 2.99 -6.47
C ILE A 49 4.08 4.03 -7.58
N LEU A 50 3.21 3.85 -8.58
CA LEU A 50 2.98 4.80 -9.66
C LEU A 50 1.61 5.45 -9.48
N CYS A 51 1.53 6.77 -9.40
CA CYS A 51 0.25 7.48 -9.35
C CYS A 51 -0.14 7.82 -10.80
N GLU A 52 -1.18 7.16 -11.32
CA GLU A 52 -1.56 7.24 -12.74
C GLU A 52 -2.57 8.35 -13.01
N THR A 53 -3.58 8.47 -12.13
CA THR A 53 -4.63 9.49 -12.24
C THR A 53 -5.02 10.03 -10.87
N ALA A 54 -5.95 10.99 -10.82
CA ALA A 54 -6.44 11.59 -9.57
C ALA A 54 -7.08 10.60 -8.58
N SER A 55 -7.42 9.39 -9.00
CA SER A 55 -8.04 8.36 -8.15
C SER A 55 -7.41 6.97 -8.32
N MET A 56 -6.31 6.85 -9.08
CA MET A 56 -5.72 5.56 -9.42
C MET A 56 -4.21 5.55 -9.25
N PHE A 57 -3.69 4.46 -8.69
CA PHE A 57 -2.27 4.15 -8.61
C PHE A 57 -2.02 2.70 -9.01
N LEU A 58 -0.78 2.35 -9.33
CA LEU A 58 -0.32 0.98 -9.51
C LEU A 58 0.66 0.64 -8.39
N LEU A 59 0.39 -0.45 -7.68
CA LEU A 59 1.33 -1.08 -6.78
C LEU A 59 2.07 -2.18 -7.54
N ILE A 60 3.33 -1.93 -7.88
CA ILE A 60 4.17 -2.90 -8.57
C ILE A 60 5.05 -3.59 -7.53
N ILE A 61 4.99 -4.91 -7.47
CA ILE A 61 5.82 -5.74 -6.60
C ILE A 61 6.67 -6.64 -7.49
N HIS A 62 7.98 -6.55 -7.35
CA HIS A 62 8.97 -7.28 -8.13
C HIS A 62 9.90 -8.03 -7.18
N ASP A 63 9.86 -9.35 -7.21
CA ASP A 63 10.85 -10.20 -6.56
C ASP A 63 11.70 -10.95 -7.62
N HIS A 64 12.61 -11.81 -7.17
CA HIS A 64 13.52 -12.54 -8.04
C HIS A 64 12.83 -13.58 -8.95
N ARG A 65 11.52 -13.82 -8.82
CA ARG A 65 10.74 -14.80 -9.57
C ARG A 65 9.64 -14.17 -10.42
N GLN A 66 9.05 -13.07 -9.96
CA GLN A 66 7.87 -12.49 -10.59
C GLN A 66 7.80 -10.97 -10.45
N LYS A 67 7.11 -10.35 -11.41
CA LYS A 67 6.71 -8.95 -11.39
C LYS A 67 5.20 -8.86 -11.54
N ILE A 68 4.55 -8.27 -10.56
CA ILE A 68 3.09 -8.12 -10.51
C ILE A 68 2.77 -6.64 -10.39
N ALA A 69 1.76 -6.19 -11.13
CA ALA A 69 1.19 -4.85 -10.99
C ALA A 69 -0.26 -4.99 -10.51
N ILE A 70 -0.56 -4.42 -9.35
CA ILE A 70 -1.88 -4.46 -8.72
C ILE A 70 -2.50 -3.06 -8.86
N PRO A 71 -3.64 -2.92 -9.56
CA PRO A 71 -4.30 -1.63 -9.68
C PRO A 71 -4.91 -1.21 -8.35
N GLY A 72 -4.62 0.02 -7.94
CA GLY A 72 -5.13 0.63 -6.73
C GLY A 72 -6.05 1.79 -7.06
N HIS A 73 -7.18 1.88 -6.35
CA HIS A 73 -8.13 2.98 -6.47
C HIS A 73 -8.31 3.65 -5.11
N ILE A 74 -8.41 4.98 -5.14
CA ILE A 74 -8.70 5.83 -3.99
C ILE A 74 -9.95 6.63 -4.34
N TYR A 75 -11.03 6.44 -3.60
CA TYR A 75 -12.31 7.10 -3.84
C TYR A 75 -12.82 7.79 -2.57
N PRO A 76 -13.49 8.94 -2.70
CA PRO A 76 -14.04 9.65 -1.56
C PRO A 76 -15.12 8.80 -0.87
N GLY A 77 -15.02 8.67 0.44
CA GLY A 77 -16.02 8.07 1.31
C GLY A 77 -17.08 9.05 1.77
N THR A 78 -17.98 8.58 2.62
CA THR A 78 -19.17 9.35 3.06
C THR A 78 -18.88 10.38 4.16
N THR A 79 -17.78 10.23 4.91
CA THR A 79 -17.49 11.02 6.13
C THR A 79 -16.09 11.64 6.13
N GLN A 80 -15.69 12.27 5.02
CA GLN A 80 -14.37 12.92 4.85
C GLN A 80 -13.16 11.96 4.91
N SER A 81 -13.38 10.66 4.87
CA SER A 81 -12.34 9.65 4.65
C SER A 81 -12.31 9.22 3.19
N TYR A 82 -11.20 8.62 2.77
CA TYR A 82 -11.07 7.93 1.50
C TYR A 82 -11.10 6.43 1.73
N HIS A 83 -11.78 5.73 0.83
CA HIS A 83 -11.69 4.29 0.73
C HIS A 83 -10.67 3.91 -0.32
N ILE A 84 -9.96 2.82 -0.06
CA ILE A 84 -8.88 2.34 -0.91
C ILE A 84 -9.22 0.91 -1.32
N SER A 85 -9.03 0.58 -2.59
CA SER A 85 -9.10 -0.80 -3.05
C SER A 85 -7.88 -1.18 -3.86
N LEU A 86 -7.44 -2.44 -3.74
CA LEU A 86 -6.44 -3.08 -4.61
C LEU A 86 -7.11 -4.21 -5.38
N ASP A 87 -7.09 -4.14 -6.71
CA ASP A 87 -7.74 -5.10 -7.62
C ASP A 87 -9.21 -5.37 -7.23
N GLY A 88 -9.92 -4.31 -6.87
CA GLY A 88 -11.31 -4.37 -6.42
C GLY A 88 -11.52 -4.80 -4.96
N TRP A 89 -10.48 -5.23 -4.24
CA TRP A 89 -10.58 -5.61 -2.83
C TRP A 89 -10.34 -4.42 -1.90
N PRO A 90 -11.18 -4.20 -0.87
CA PRO A 90 -11.02 -3.09 0.06
C PRO A 90 -9.76 -3.25 0.92
N VAL A 91 -9.01 -2.16 1.08
CA VAL A 91 -7.77 -2.10 1.87
C VAL A 91 -7.71 -0.83 2.71
N ASP A 92 -8.73 -0.56 3.53
CA ASP A 92 -8.82 0.66 4.34
C ASP A 92 -7.92 0.66 5.59
N ASN A 93 -7.04 -0.33 5.74
CA ASN A 93 -6.02 -0.39 6.80
C ASN A 93 -4.80 -1.22 6.35
N SER A 94 -3.69 -1.06 7.06
CA SER A 94 -2.42 -1.74 6.78
C SER A 94 -2.50 -3.26 6.86
N THR A 95 -3.33 -3.82 7.74
CA THR A 95 -3.55 -5.26 7.83
C THR A 95 -4.22 -5.79 6.57
N ALA A 96 -5.32 -5.16 6.14
CA ALA A 96 -6.04 -5.53 4.91
C ALA A 96 -5.14 -5.40 3.68
N LEU A 97 -4.34 -4.34 3.59
CA LEU A 97 -3.32 -4.17 2.55
C LEU A 97 -2.41 -5.40 2.44
N LEU A 98 -1.77 -5.80 3.55
CA LEU A 98 -0.84 -6.91 3.55
C LEU A 98 -1.53 -8.24 3.25
N THR A 99 -2.75 -8.45 3.76
CA THR A 99 -3.56 -9.63 3.44
C THR A 99 -3.88 -9.71 1.95
N ILE A 100 -4.23 -8.60 1.29
CA ILE A 100 -4.50 -8.59 -0.14
C ILE A 100 -3.21 -8.83 -0.94
N ILE A 101 -2.10 -8.19 -0.58
CA ILE A 101 -0.81 -8.41 -1.25
C ILE A 101 -0.39 -9.88 -1.17
N GLN A 102 -0.61 -10.55 -0.04
CA GLN A 102 -0.31 -11.98 0.13
C GLN A 102 -1.06 -12.88 -0.85
N LYS A 103 -2.22 -12.47 -1.39
CA LYS A 103 -2.95 -13.27 -2.40
C LYS A 103 -2.20 -13.37 -3.73
N TYR A 104 -1.29 -12.44 -4.00
CA TYR A 104 -0.52 -12.37 -5.25
C TYR A 104 0.92 -12.91 -5.09
N ARG A 105 1.28 -13.44 -3.91
CA ARG A 105 2.61 -14.00 -3.65
C ARG A 105 2.56 -15.51 -3.56
#